data_AF-A0A9E0BFZ1-F1
#
_entry.id   AF-A0A9E0BFZ1-F1
#
_cell.length_a   1.000
_cell.length_b   1.000
_cell.length_c   1.000
_cell.angle_alpha   90.00
_cell.angle_beta   90.00
_cell.angle_gamma   90.00
#
_symmetry.space_group_name_H-M   'P 1'
#
loop_
_entity.id
_entity.type
_entity.pdbx_description
1 polymer ?
#
loop_
_entity_poly.entity_id
_entity_poly.type
_entity_poly.pdbx_seq_one_letter_code
_entity_poly.pdbx_strand_id
1 'polypeptide(L)'
;MLIFSRFRATPQSLAALVSLEVERKCVAKSNLPYAAAWKKRHLNPKPNQGPTLALFHPSPFLIRAVDPLDVKGKAAIKQIRARARQQIIQALPPSIAPEAPNARSNRRRKPAWAILAAIERAQKAPLAREFAAVQKNWGRVAPKDATLQTLLKQRQEAEAITWLSRWELDALVDMALGAPGVVTGRALYRHLPELFDYQEQHFARLVRFCWTRLRTYLDRPVFWSILPGEDATQKYQNACVDGCLEAVLDEHFWLRKSKVNPDGLIEDLSAALAANVGTFGFKGAKKKDKIRIRCHAAVPFGGTETETHRQDHDVNEPPPARSEEIRSAFNTPFWPHVLATTSVGQEGLDFHSWCDRLGHWDLCSSPVDLEQREGRVQRFGGLTVRQPLARKLGEQALAQARGQASSPWDIIARDADKAFADDKTGLSPWWAMEGAELKRHLFALPQSRDIDRFAKLRTQRLLYRLALGQPDQEDLVDLLTHHDVETTRSLQALTLDLSAFSRQKHPDE
;
A
#
# COMPACT_ATOMS: atom_id res chain seq x y z
N MET A 1 7.35 -9.46 -0.41
CA MET A 1 8.32 -10.55 -0.67
C MET A 1 7.80 -11.41 -1.80
N LEU A 2 8.61 -11.61 -2.83
CA LEU A 2 8.34 -12.50 -3.96
C LEU A 2 9.11 -13.81 -3.75
N ILE A 3 8.45 -14.96 -3.83
CA ILE A 3 9.05 -16.27 -3.57
C ILE A 3 8.97 -17.13 -4.83
N PHE A 4 10.11 -17.65 -5.28
CA PHE A 4 10.20 -18.56 -6.41
C PHE A 4 10.41 -20.00 -5.96
N SER A 5 9.74 -20.93 -6.64
CA SER A 5 10.00 -22.36 -6.53
C SER A 5 9.93 -23.05 -7.90
N ARG A 6 10.79 -24.03 -8.17
CA ARG A 6 10.64 -24.94 -9.32
C ARG A 6 9.44 -25.88 -9.19
N PHE A 7 8.96 -26.12 -7.96
CA PHE A 7 7.90 -27.08 -7.70
C PHE A 7 6.52 -26.43 -7.83
N ARG A 8 5.67 -26.99 -8.71
CA ARG A 8 4.32 -26.47 -9.00
C ARG A 8 3.40 -26.40 -7.77
N ALA A 9 3.55 -27.33 -6.82
CA ALA A 9 2.72 -27.38 -5.62
C ALA A 9 3.13 -26.39 -4.52
N THR A 10 4.37 -25.87 -4.58
CA THR A 10 4.92 -25.01 -3.53
C THR A 10 4.18 -23.68 -3.40
N PRO A 11 3.96 -22.90 -4.48
CA PRO A 11 3.28 -21.61 -4.36
C PRO A 11 1.94 -21.68 -3.64
N GLN A 12 1.11 -22.66 -4.00
CA GLN A 12 -0.21 -22.85 -3.42
C GLN A 12 -0.13 -23.26 -1.95
N SER A 13 0.73 -24.22 -1.63
CA SER A 13 0.91 -24.71 -0.27
C SER A 13 1.45 -23.61 0.64
N LEU A 14 2.47 -22.88 0.19
CA LEU A 14 3.08 -21.79 0.94
C LEU A 14 2.09 -20.65 1.19
N ALA A 15 1.36 -20.23 0.15
CA ALA A 15 0.38 -19.16 0.27
C ALA A 15 -0.72 -19.50 1.29
N ALA A 16 -1.21 -20.75 1.25
CA ALA A 16 -2.23 -21.23 2.16
C ALA A 16 -1.71 -21.34 3.60
N LEU A 17 -0.55 -21.97 3.81
CA LEU A 17 0.01 -22.18 5.15
C LEU A 17 0.45 -20.88 5.82
N VAL A 18 1.08 -19.96 5.07
CA VAL A 18 1.46 -18.64 5.61
C VAL A 18 0.21 -17.85 5.99
N SER A 19 -0.81 -17.86 5.14
CA SER A 19 -2.10 -17.23 5.45
C SER A 19 -2.77 -17.85 6.67
N LEU A 20 -2.79 -19.19 6.76
CA LEU A 20 -3.33 -19.89 7.94
C LEU A 20 -2.58 -19.49 9.21
N GLU A 21 -1.26 -19.41 9.16
CA GLU A 21 -0.44 -19.04 10.31
C GLU A 21 -0.71 -17.60 10.77
N VAL A 22 -0.95 -16.67 9.83
CA VAL A 22 -1.42 -15.32 10.15
C VAL A 22 -2.78 -15.36 10.84
N GLU A 23 -3.75 -16.11 10.32
CA GLU A 23 -5.05 -16.28 10.99
C GLU A 23 -4.91 -16.92 12.37
N ARG A 24 -4.02 -17.90 12.51
CA ARG A 24 -3.75 -18.61 13.76
C ARG A 24 -3.19 -17.68 14.83
N LYS A 25 -2.23 -16.81 14.48
CA LYS A 25 -1.64 -15.86 15.43
C LYS A 25 -2.59 -14.72 15.80
N CYS A 26 -3.43 -14.28 14.87
CA CYS A 26 -4.17 -13.02 15.02
C CYS A 26 -5.63 -13.24 15.44
N VAL A 27 -6.30 -14.26 14.88
CA VAL A 27 -7.76 -14.42 15.01
C VAL A 27 -8.15 -15.68 15.78
N ALA A 28 -7.27 -16.68 15.87
CA ALA A 28 -7.63 -17.94 16.51
C ALA A 28 -7.99 -17.76 17.99
N LYS A 29 -9.06 -18.45 18.36
CA LYS A 29 -9.53 -18.63 19.73
C LYS A 29 -9.85 -20.11 19.91
N SER A 30 -9.59 -20.64 21.09
CA SER A 30 -9.76 -22.07 21.41
C SER A 30 -11.12 -22.64 21.00
N ASN A 31 -12.19 -21.83 21.06
CA ASN A 31 -13.57 -22.27 20.80
C ASN A 31 -14.17 -21.68 19.51
N LEU A 32 -13.38 -21.12 18.59
CA LEU A 32 -13.90 -20.49 17.35
C LEU A 32 -13.57 -21.34 16.12
N PRO A 33 -14.58 -21.89 15.41
CA PRO A 33 -14.36 -22.61 14.17
C PRO A 33 -13.71 -21.73 13.09
N TYR A 34 -12.82 -22.31 12.28
CA TYR A 34 -12.12 -21.62 11.19
C TYR A 34 -13.05 -20.87 10.21
N ALA A 35 -14.22 -21.46 9.91
CA ALA A 35 -15.23 -20.83 9.04
C ALA A 35 -15.93 -19.62 9.70
N ALA A 36 -15.96 -19.56 11.03
CA ALA A 36 -16.59 -18.48 11.79
C ALA A 36 -15.64 -17.31 12.05
N ALA A 37 -14.32 -17.54 12.01
CA ALA A 37 -13.28 -16.52 12.23
C ALA A 37 -13.44 -15.26 11.36
N TRP A 38 -13.96 -15.42 10.14
CA TRP A 38 -14.15 -14.34 9.16
C TRP A 38 -15.55 -13.75 9.06
N LYS A 39 -16.50 -14.24 9.87
CA LYS A 39 -17.88 -13.75 9.86
C LYS A 39 -18.05 -12.46 10.64
N LYS A 40 -17.25 -12.24 11.70
CA LYS A 40 -17.37 -11.06 12.54
C LYS A 40 -16.82 -9.82 11.83
N ARG A 41 -17.67 -8.81 11.69
CA ARG A 41 -17.40 -7.52 11.05
C ARG A 41 -17.66 -6.40 12.05
N HIS A 42 -16.73 -5.46 12.14
CA HIS A 42 -16.72 -4.38 13.13
C HIS A 42 -17.07 -3.03 12.50
N LEU A 43 -16.83 -2.88 11.20
CA LEU A 43 -17.12 -1.68 10.41
C LEU A 43 -18.38 -1.81 9.55
N ASN A 44 -19.14 -2.90 9.67
CA ASN A 44 -20.45 -2.99 9.05
C ASN A 44 -21.37 -1.90 9.61
N PRO A 45 -22.04 -1.11 8.76
CA PRO A 45 -22.89 -0.02 9.22
C PRO A 45 -24.02 -0.59 10.08
N LYS A 46 -24.31 0.09 11.20
CA LYS A 46 -25.48 -0.13 12.04
C LYS A 46 -26.24 1.20 12.21
N PRO A 47 -27.55 1.19 12.49
CA PRO A 47 -28.37 2.41 12.58
C PRO A 47 -27.83 3.49 13.55
N ASN A 48 -27.06 3.10 14.57
CA ASN A 48 -26.47 4.01 15.56
C ASN A 48 -24.94 4.13 15.44
N GLN A 49 -24.38 3.87 14.25
CA GLN A 49 -22.93 3.83 14.01
C GLN A 49 -22.44 5.02 13.18
N GLY A 50 -22.92 6.23 13.50
CA GLY A 50 -22.42 7.50 12.95
C GLY A 50 -20.89 7.65 12.98
N PRO A 51 -20.17 7.17 14.01
CA PRO A 51 -18.70 7.17 14.01
C PRO A 51 -18.08 6.43 12.82
N THR A 52 -18.65 5.29 12.38
CA THR A 52 -18.13 4.58 11.19
C THR A 52 -18.33 5.37 9.92
N LEU A 53 -19.49 6.04 9.75
CA LEU A 53 -19.69 6.94 8.61
C LEU A 53 -18.62 8.04 8.62
N ALA A 54 -18.38 8.66 9.77
CA ALA A 54 -17.37 9.71 9.92
C ALA A 54 -15.93 9.24 9.64
N LEU A 55 -15.54 8.03 10.04
CA LEU A 55 -14.21 7.48 9.75
C LEU A 55 -13.94 7.36 8.24
N PHE A 56 -14.96 6.98 7.47
CA PHE A 56 -14.84 6.75 6.03
C PHE A 56 -15.40 7.90 5.18
N HIS A 57 -15.79 9.01 5.82
CA HIS A 57 -16.20 10.21 5.12
C HIS A 57 -14.97 11.03 4.70
N PRO A 58 -14.71 11.19 3.39
CA PRO A 58 -13.71 12.13 2.91
C PRO A 58 -14.26 13.56 3.07
N SER A 59 -14.14 14.12 4.27
CA SER A 59 -14.65 15.47 4.57
C SER A 59 -13.91 16.55 3.77
N PRO A 60 -14.58 17.29 2.87
CA PRO A 60 -13.94 18.38 2.14
C PRO A 60 -13.36 19.45 3.07
N PHE A 61 -14.06 19.73 4.17
CA PHE A 61 -13.60 20.69 5.18
C PHE A 61 -12.26 20.26 5.79
N LEU A 62 -12.17 19.04 6.34
CA LEU A 62 -10.94 18.58 7.01
C LEU A 62 -9.80 18.34 6.01
N ILE A 63 -10.10 17.87 4.79
CA ILE A 63 -9.10 17.65 3.74
C ILE A 63 -8.44 18.98 3.34
N ARG A 64 -9.21 20.06 3.16
CA ARG A 64 -8.69 21.37 2.75
C ARG A 64 -8.11 22.17 3.91
N ALA A 65 -8.68 22.06 5.11
CA ALA A 65 -8.27 22.87 6.25
C ALA A 65 -6.97 22.38 6.89
N VAL A 66 -6.76 21.05 6.97
CA VAL A 66 -5.67 20.47 7.77
C VAL A 66 -4.59 19.89 6.88
N ASP A 67 -3.42 20.54 6.90
CA ASP A 67 -2.19 20.01 6.33
C ASP A 67 -1.22 19.59 7.46
N PRO A 68 -1.01 18.27 7.67
CA PRO A 68 -0.08 17.78 8.68
C PRO A 68 1.39 18.08 8.36
N LEU A 69 1.71 18.47 7.12
CA LEU A 69 3.06 18.84 6.71
C LEU A 69 3.45 20.26 7.13
N ASP A 70 2.50 21.10 7.56
CA ASP A 70 2.75 22.47 8.01
C ASP A 70 3.36 22.56 9.42
N VAL A 71 4.42 21.80 9.64
CA VAL A 71 5.22 21.78 10.86
C VAL A 71 6.71 21.84 10.51
N LYS A 72 7.55 22.18 11.49
CA LYS A 72 9.00 22.09 11.31
C LYS A 72 9.42 20.62 11.19
N GLY A 73 10.55 20.37 10.52
CA GLY A 73 11.13 19.03 10.41
C GLY A 73 11.30 18.36 11.79
N LYS A 74 11.10 17.04 11.85
CA LYS A 74 11.20 16.22 13.07
C LYS A 74 10.23 16.63 14.20
N ALA A 75 9.10 17.27 13.85
CA ALA A 75 8.07 17.60 14.83
C ALA A 75 7.47 16.36 15.51
N ALA A 76 7.24 16.45 16.81
CA ALA A 76 6.54 15.42 17.56
C ALA A 76 5.03 15.44 17.25
N ILE A 77 4.35 14.30 17.43
CA ILE A 77 2.90 14.19 17.19
C ILE A 77 2.07 15.24 17.96
N LYS A 78 2.53 15.62 19.17
CA LYS A 78 1.89 16.69 19.97
C LYS A 78 1.91 18.05 19.25
N GLN A 79 3.00 18.37 18.55
CA GLN A 79 3.13 19.61 17.78
C GLN A 79 2.26 19.56 16.52
N ILE A 80 2.21 18.42 15.83
CA ILE A 80 1.32 18.20 14.67
C ILE A 80 -0.14 18.39 15.08
N ARG A 81 -0.57 17.78 16.19
CA ARG A 81 -1.94 17.95 16.73
C ARG A 81 -2.25 19.40 17.10
N ALA A 82 -1.29 20.10 17.72
CA ALA A 82 -1.45 21.51 18.06
C ALA A 82 -1.60 22.38 16.79
N ARG A 83 -0.84 22.09 15.74
CA ARG A 83 -0.95 22.79 14.46
C ARG A 83 -2.27 22.49 13.76
N ALA A 84 -2.67 21.22 13.67
CA ALA A 84 -3.96 20.82 13.11
C ALA A 84 -5.12 21.50 13.84
N ARG A 85 -5.04 21.63 15.17
CA ARG A 85 -6.01 22.40 15.95
C ARG A 85 -6.11 23.86 15.50
N GLN A 86 -4.97 24.54 15.34
CA GLN A 86 -4.94 25.93 14.87
C GLN A 86 -5.53 26.08 13.47
N GLN A 87 -5.17 25.17 12.56
CA GLN A 87 -5.69 25.12 11.19
C GLN A 87 -7.21 24.95 11.16
N ILE A 88 -7.76 24.03 11.97
CA ILE A 88 -9.21 23.85 12.10
C ILE A 88 -9.86 25.13 12.59
N ILE A 89 -9.33 25.75 13.66
CA ILE A 89 -9.86 27.01 14.20
C ILE A 89 -9.88 28.11 13.13
N GLN A 90 -8.81 28.26 12.36
CA GLN A 90 -8.69 29.26 11.30
C GLN A 90 -9.68 29.02 10.16
N ALA A 91 -10.04 27.76 9.89
CA ALA A 91 -10.96 27.39 8.82
C ALA A 91 -12.44 27.38 9.26
N LEU A 92 -12.75 27.57 10.55
CA LEU A 92 -14.13 27.54 11.03
C LEU A 92 -15.00 28.61 10.35
N PRO A 93 -16.27 28.30 10.04
CA PRO A 93 -17.23 29.31 9.63
C PRO A 93 -17.34 30.41 10.70
N PRO A 94 -17.47 31.70 10.32
CA PRO A 94 -17.58 32.81 11.28
C PRO A 94 -18.75 32.70 12.27
N SER A 95 -19.76 31.88 11.96
CA SER A 95 -20.89 31.60 12.84
C SER A 95 -20.58 30.61 13.98
N ILE A 96 -19.39 30.01 14.01
CA ILE A 96 -18.98 28.99 14.98
C ILE A 96 -17.74 29.49 15.73
N ALA A 97 -17.89 29.82 17.01
CA ALA A 97 -16.78 30.18 17.87
C ALA A 97 -15.88 28.95 18.17
N PRO A 98 -14.55 29.11 18.22
CA PRO A 98 -13.62 28.00 18.50
C PRO A 98 -13.62 27.55 19.95
N GLU A 99 -14.34 28.25 20.83
CA GLU A 99 -14.39 28.00 22.27
C GLU A 99 -15.81 28.12 22.82
N ALA A 100 -16.07 27.40 23.90
CA ALA A 100 -17.35 27.42 24.58
C ALA A 100 -17.53 28.72 25.38
N PRO A 101 -18.76 29.27 25.47
CA PRO A 101 -19.02 30.56 26.12
C PRO A 101 -18.78 30.55 27.63
N ASN A 102 -18.75 29.37 28.27
CA ASN A 102 -18.46 29.22 29.70
C ASN A 102 -18.00 27.79 30.03
N ALA A 103 -17.49 27.61 31.25
CA ALA A 103 -16.96 26.32 31.72
C ALA A 103 -18.00 25.19 31.75
N ARG A 104 -19.29 25.48 31.97
CA ARG A 104 -20.37 24.49 31.95
C ARG A 104 -20.62 23.99 30.53
N SER A 105 -20.73 24.91 29.58
CA SER A 105 -20.86 24.61 28.15
C SER A 105 -19.66 23.82 27.63
N ASN A 106 -18.45 24.10 28.11
CA ASN A 106 -17.24 23.37 27.71
C ASN A 106 -17.25 21.87 28.11
N ARG A 107 -18.18 21.43 28.97
CA ARG A 107 -18.38 20.01 29.31
C ARG A 107 -19.22 19.25 28.28
N ARG A 108 -19.83 19.93 27.29
CA ARG A 108 -20.61 19.30 26.22
C ARG A 108 -19.72 18.38 25.38
N ARG A 109 -20.24 17.19 25.10
CA ARG A 109 -19.61 16.16 24.27
C ARG A 109 -20.58 15.69 23.19
N LYS A 110 -20.79 16.52 22.16
CA LYS A 110 -21.50 16.05 20.96
C LYS A 110 -20.59 15.08 20.17
N PRO A 111 -21.17 14.10 19.48
CA PRO A 111 -20.37 13.17 18.69
C PRO A 111 -19.70 13.90 17.52
N ALA A 112 -18.45 13.54 17.22
CA ALA A 112 -17.61 14.23 16.24
C ALA A 112 -18.25 14.26 14.84
N TRP A 113 -18.95 13.20 14.44
CA TRP A 113 -19.67 13.14 13.16
C TRP A 113 -20.76 14.22 13.04
N ALA A 114 -21.45 14.55 14.13
CA ALA A 114 -22.52 15.54 14.13
C ALA A 114 -21.93 16.96 14.12
N ILE A 115 -20.86 17.17 14.88
CA ILE A 115 -20.11 18.42 14.88
C ILE A 115 -19.56 18.72 13.49
N LEU A 116 -18.93 17.74 12.83
CA LEU A 116 -18.42 17.88 11.48
C LEU A 116 -19.53 18.23 10.48
N ALA A 117 -20.67 17.53 10.55
CA ALA A 117 -21.81 17.82 9.70
C ALA A 117 -22.36 19.24 9.90
N ALA A 118 -22.38 19.73 11.15
CA ALA A 118 -22.81 21.09 11.46
C ALA A 118 -21.83 22.13 10.92
N ILE A 119 -20.51 21.89 11.01
CA ILE A 119 -19.47 22.77 10.44
C ILE A 119 -19.59 22.83 8.91
N GLU A 120 -19.68 21.68 8.24
CA GLU A 120 -19.77 21.61 6.78
C GLU A 120 -21.06 22.27 6.26
N ARG A 121 -22.16 22.19 7.01
CA ARG A 121 -23.42 22.88 6.68
C ARG A 121 -23.37 24.39 6.91
N ALA A 122 -22.58 24.84 7.88
CA ALA A 122 -22.43 26.26 8.20
C ALA A 122 -21.47 27.01 7.26
N GLN A 123 -20.85 26.32 6.30
CA GLN A 123 -19.96 26.94 5.30
C GLN A 123 -20.70 28.01 4.48
N LYS A 124 -20.00 29.12 4.21
CA LYS A 124 -20.50 30.25 3.41
C LYS A 124 -19.94 30.21 1.99
N ALA A 125 -20.36 31.15 1.13
CA ALA A 125 -19.82 31.27 -0.23
C ALA A 125 -18.27 31.36 -0.21
N PRO A 126 -17.57 30.66 -1.13
CA PRO A 126 -18.09 29.90 -2.29
C PRO A 126 -18.59 28.48 -1.96
N LEU A 127 -18.43 28.01 -0.72
CA LEU A 127 -18.67 26.62 -0.30
C LEU A 127 -20.10 26.32 0.19
N ALA A 128 -21.01 27.30 0.18
CA ALA A 128 -22.36 27.17 0.75
C ALA A 128 -23.18 26.01 0.15
N ARG A 129 -22.91 25.62 -1.11
CA ARG A 129 -23.60 24.50 -1.78
C ARG A 129 -22.89 23.16 -1.62
N GLU A 130 -21.69 23.14 -1.04
CA GLU A 130 -20.84 21.95 -0.93
C GLU A 130 -21.49 20.85 -0.09
N PHE A 131 -22.13 21.21 1.04
CA PHE A 131 -22.82 20.24 1.88
C PHE A 131 -23.91 19.47 1.11
N ALA A 132 -24.67 20.15 0.25
CA ALA A 132 -25.70 19.54 -0.58
C ALA A 132 -25.10 18.65 -1.68
N ALA A 133 -24.00 19.09 -2.31
CA ALA A 133 -23.28 18.30 -3.31
C ALA A 133 -22.69 17.01 -2.71
N VAL A 134 -22.09 17.10 -1.52
CA VAL A 134 -21.56 15.96 -0.76
C VAL A 134 -22.68 14.96 -0.43
N GLN A 135 -23.84 15.45 0.05
CA GLN A 135 -24.99 14.58 0.34
C GLN A 135 -25.52 13.87 -0.91
N LYS A 136 -25.61 14.59 -2.05
CA LYS A 136 -26.01 14.01 -3.34
C LYS A 136 -25.05 12.89 -3.78
N ASN A 137 -23.74 13.10 -3.61
CA ASN A 137 -22.74 12.09 -3.95
C ASN A 137 -22.87 10.86 -3.05
N TRP A 138 -23.03 11.05 -1.74
CA TRP A 138 -23.31 9.96 -0.81
C TRP A 138 -24.59 9.18 -1.14
N GLY A 139 -25.67 9.85 -1.53
CA GLY A 139 -26.92 9.20 -1.91
C GLY A 139 -26.78 8.26 -3.12
N ARG A 140 -25.78 8.49 -3.99
CA ARG A 140 -25.44 7.61 -5.11
C ARG A 140 -24.59 6.42 -4.68
N VAL A 141 -23.92 6.50 -3.53
CA VAL A 141 -23.10 5.42 -3.00
C VAL A 141 -24.01 4.38 -2.34
N ALA A 142 -24.05 3.17 -2.92
CA ALA A 142 -24.85 2.05 -2.42
C ALA A 142 -26.32 2.41 -2.14
N PRO A 143 -27.13 2.76 -3.16
CA PRO A 143 -28.49 3.27 -2.98
C PRO A 143 -29.45 2.27 -2.29
N LYS A 144 -29.10 0.97 -2.28
CA LYS A 144 -29.89 -0.09 -1.63
C LYS A 144 -29.50 -0.32 -0.15
N ASP A 145 -28.48 0.36 0.38
CA ASP A 145 -28.04 0.22 1.77
C ASP A 145 -28.90 1.10 2.69
N ALA A 146 -29.98 0.54 3.23
CA ALA A 146 -30.91 1.23 4.12
C ALA A 146 -30.23 1.79 5.39
N THR A 147 -29.15 1.15 5.85
CA THR A 147 -28.42 1.63 7.03
C THR A 147 -27.61 2.87 6.69
N LEU A 148 -26.92 2.88 5.54
CA LEU A 148 -26.25 4.09 5.06
C LEU A 148 -27.25 5.23 4.91
N GLN A 149 -28.42 5.01 4.30
CA GLN A 149 -29.44 6.06 4.15
C GLN A 149 -29.89 6.63 5.50
N THR A 150 -30.03 5.79 6.52
CA THR A 150 -30.35 6.21 7.89
C THR A 150 -29.25 7.11 8.47
N LEU A 151 -27.98 6.74 8.30
CA LEU A 151 -26.84 7.53 8.78
C LEU A 151 -26.70 8.87 8.02
N LEU A 152 -26.98 8.88 6.72
CA LEU A 152 -26.98 10.11 5.91
C LEU A 152 -28.10 11.07 6.34
N LYS A 153 -29.29 10.54 6.66
CA LYS A 153 -30.39 11.32 7.23
C LYS A 153 -30.00 11.92 8.58
N GLN A 154 -29.41 11.15 9.49
CA GLN A 154 -28.88 11.67 10.76
C GLN A 154 -27.85 12.79 10.54
N ARG A 155 -26.96 12.64 9.55
CA ARG A 155 -26.00 13.69 9.18
C ARG A 155 -26.68 14.95 8.65
N GLN A 156 -27.76 14.80 7.88
CA GLN A 156 -28.56 15.91 7.36
C GLN A 156 -29.36 16.63 8.45
N GLU A 157 -29.79 15.89 9.47
CA GLU A 157 -30.59 16.41 10.60
C GLU A 157 -29.74 16.85 11.78
N ALA A 158 -28.40 16.69 11.71
CA ALA A 158 -27.49 17.10 12.77
C ALA A 158 -27.74 18.55 13.20
N GLU A 159 -27.86 18.77 14.52
CA GLU A 159 -28.15 20.07 15.11
C GLU A 159 -27.06 21.11 14.77
N ALA A 160 -27.49 22.32 14.44
CA ALA A 160 -26.57 23.44 14.27
C ALA A 160 -25.81 23.75 15.57
N ILE A 161 -24.61 24.30 15.41
CA ILE A 161 -23.76 24.72 16.52
C ILE A 161 -23.30 26.16 16.30
N THR A 162 -23.06 26.87 17.40
CA THR A 162 -22.51 28.24 17.40
C THR A 162 -21.15 28.32 18.07
N TRP A 163 -20.69 27.23 18.69
CA TRP A 163 -19.39 27.13 19.37
C TRP A 163 -18.96 25.67 19.52
N LEU A 164 -17.67 25.44 19.80
CA LEU A 164 -17.06 24.13 20.06
C LEU A 164 -16.55 24.01 21.50
N SER A 165 -16.74 22.84 22.12
CA SER A 165 -16.02 22.48 23.35
C SER A 165 -14.58 22.04 23.04
N ARG A 166 -13.71 22.06 24.05
CA ARG A 166 -12.33 21.58 23.91
C ARG A 166 -12.26 20.12 23.42
N TRP A 167 -13.15 19.27 23.95
CA TRP A 167 -13.25 17.85 23.61
C TRP A 167 -13.76 17.62 22.18
N GLU A 168 -14.74 18.42 21.74
CA GLU A 168 -15.27 18.37 20.37
C GLU A 168 -14.18 18.77 19.37
N LEU A 169 -13.40 19.81 19.68
CA LEU A 169 -12.26 20.22 18.86
C LEU A 169 -11.14 19.18 18.85
N ASP A 170 -10.82 18.54 19.99
CA ASP A 170 -9.87 17.42 20.02
C ASP A 170 -10.31 16.26 19.11
N ALA A 171 -11.59 15.91 19.15
CA ALA A 171 -12.12 14.84 18.31
C ALA A 171 -12.08 15.18 16.81
N LEU A 172 -12.25 16.46 16.44
CA LEU A 172 -12.04 16.91 15.05
C LEU A 172 -10.57 16.80 14.62
N VAL A 173 -9.63 17.11 15.51
CA VAL A 173 -8.19 16.91 15.25
C VAL A 173 -7.88 15.43 15.04
N ASP A 174 -8.43 14.54 15.87
CA ASP A 174 -8.29 13.09 15.70
C ASP A 174 -8.84 12.60 14.37
N MET A 175 -10.01 13.11 13.95
CA MET A 175 -10.57 12.81 12.64
C MET A 175 -9.70 13.35 11.50
N ALA A 176 -9.22 14.58 11.60
CA ALA A 176 -8.43 15.21 10.55
C ALA A 176 -7.13 14.46 10.26
N LEU A 177 -6.47 13.97 11.32
CA LEU A 177 -5.18 13.28 11.23
C LEU A 177 -5.32 11.77 11.02
N GLY A 178 -6.38 11.15 11.54
CA GLY A 178 -6.48 9.69 11.61
C GLY A 178 -7.67 9.06 10.88
N ALA A 179 -8.69 9.80 10.44
CA ALA A 179 -9.82 9.17 9.76
C ALA A 179 -9.38 8.66 8.37
N PRO A 180 -9.54 7.35 8.05
CA PRO A 180 -9.13 6.80 6.76
C PRO A 180 -9.66 7.58 5.55
N GLY A 181 -10.94 8.01 5.60
CA GLY A 181 -11.55 8.78 4.52
C GLY A 181 -10.89 10.15 4.30
N VAL A 182 -10.53 10.85 5.38
CA VAL A 182 -9.86 12.16 5.31
C VAL A 182 -8.41 11.99 4.86
N VAL A 183 -7.70 11.02 5.42
CA VAL A 183 -6.30 10.71 5.09
C VAL A 183 -6.16 10.33 3.61
N THR A 184 -7.01 9.42 3.11
CA THR A 184 -7.01 9.07 1.68
C THR A 184 -7.39 10.25 0.80
N GLY A 185 -8.39 11.04 1.20
CA GLY A 185 -8.82 12.20 0.43
C GLY A 185 -7.75 13.28 0.36
N ARG A 186 -7.01 13.53 1.44
CA ARG A 186 -5.91 14.50 1.47
C ARG A 186 -4.72 14.05 0.62
N ALA A 187 -4.35 12.77 0.70
CA ALA A 187 -3.31 12.23 -0.18
C ALA A 187 -3.71 12.36 -1.66
N LEU A 188 -4.95 11.99 -2.01
CA LEU A 188 -5.46 12.13 -3.38
C LEU A 188 -5.49 13.61 -3.81
N TYR A 189 -5.88 14.53 -2.93
CA TYR A 189 -5.98 15.95 -3.23
C TYR A 189 -4.64 16.59 -3.63
N ARG A 190 -3.51 16.13 -3.06
CA ARG A 190 -2.16 16.57 -3.48
C ARG A 190 -1.81 16.16 -4.91
N HIS A 191 -2.43 15.09 -5.41
CA HIS A 191 -2.20 14.56 -6.76
C HIS A 191 -3.31 14.91 -7.76
N LEU A 192 -4.48 15.32 -7.27
CA LEU A 192 -5.65 15.74 -8.04
C LEU A 192 -6.27 16.99 -7.37
N PRO A 193 -5.75 18.20 -7.64
CA PRO A 193 -6.27 19.45 -7.05
C PRO A 193 -7.73 19.75 -7.42
N GLU A 194 -8.23 19.17 -8.52
CA GLU A 194 -9.62 19.27 -8.99
C GLU A 194 -10.58 18.30 -8.26
N LEU A 195 -10.13 17.60 -7.20
CA LEU A 195 -10.93 16.62 -6.46
C LEU A 195 -12.32 17.12 -6.04
N PHE A 196 -12.43 18.42 -5.73
CA PHE A 196 -13.66 19.07 -5.28
C PHE A 196 -14.39 19.85 -6.39
N ASP A 197 -14.02 19.69 -7.66
CA ASP A 197 -14.93 20.04 -8.74
C ASP A 197 -16.09 19.04 -8.76
N TYR A 198 -17.24 19.47 -8.25
CA TYR A 198 -18.43 18.63 -8.15
C TYR A 198 -19.21 18.48 -9.46
N GLN A 199 -18.84 19.21 -10.51
CA GLN A 199 -19.31 18.88 -11.86
C GLN A 199 -18.67 17.58 -12.33
N GLU A 200 -17.41 17.40 -11.97
CA GLU A 200 -16.68 16.16 -12.17
C GLU A 200 -17.06 15.10 -11.13
N GLN A 201 -16.90 13.84 -11.51
CA GLN A 201 -17.26 12.70 -10.64
C GLN A 201 -16.12 12.30 -9.68
N HIS A 202 -15.05 13.07 -9.58
CA HIS A 202 -13.85 12.73 -8.79
C HIS A 202 -14.17 12.47 -7.32
N PHE A 203 -14.86 13.41 -6.66
CA PHE A 203 -15.28 13.24 -5.27
C PHE A 203 -16.22 12.03 -5.09
N ALA A 204 -17.11 11.77 -6.06
CA ALA A 204 -18.02 10.63 -6.02
C ALA A 204 -17.26 9.29 -6.03
N ARG A 205 -16.22 9.17 -6.88
CA ARG A 205 -15.33 8.01 -6.94
C ARG A 205 -14.61 7.79 -5.60
N LEU A 206 -14.10 8.88 -4.99
CA LEU A 206 -13.47 8.82 -3.65
C LEU A 206 -14.43 8.36 -2.55
N VAL A 207 -15.65 8.92 -2.47
CA VAL A 207 -16.65 8.47 -1.48
C VAL A 207 -16.98 7.00 -1.68
N ARG A 208 -17.19 6.57 -2.93
CA ARG A 208 -17.45 5.17 -3.27
C ARG A 208 -16.29 4.27 -2.84
N PHE A 209 -15.05 4.65 -3.12
CA PHE A 209 -13.85 3.91 -2.71
C PHE A 209 -13.78 3.77 -1.19
N CYS A 210 -13.86 4.88 -0.45
CA CYS A 210 -13.76 4.87 1.01
C CYS A 210 -14.84 3.96 1.64
N TRP A 211 -16.08 4.02 1.15
CA TRP A 211 -17.19 3.28 1.74
C TRP A 211 -17.27 1.80 1.32
N THR A 212 -17.02 1.50 0.05
CA THR A 212 -17.27 0.16 -0.52
C THR A 212 -16.02 -0.70 -0.62
N ARG A 213 -14.83 -0.08 -0.70
CA ARG A 213 -13.54 -0.77 -0.82
C ARG A 213 -12.68 -0.64 0.43
N LEU A 214 -12.28 0.59 0.79
CA LEU A 214 -11.35 0.78 1.91
C LEU A 214 -11.95 0.28 3.23
N ARG A 215 -13.20 0.65 3.53
CA ARG A 215 -13.90 0.16 4.73
C ARG A 215 -13.96 -1.36 4.80
N THR A 216 -14.37 -2.02 3.71
CA THR A 216 -14.55 -3.48 3.69
C THR A 216 -13.21 -4.22 3.73
N TYR A 217 -12.17 -3.64 3.13
CA TYR A 217 -10.80 -4.09 3.23
C TYR A 217 -10.28 -3.99 4.67
N LEU A 218 -10.45 -2.84 5.32
CA LEU A 218 -10.02 -2.62 6.70
C LEU A 218 -10.82 -3.46 7.70
N ASP A 219 -12.07 -3.84 7.39
CA ASP A 219 -12.91 -4.69 8.23
C ASP A 219 -12.53 -6.18 8.23
N ARG A 220 -11.35 -6.54 7.71
CA ARG A 220 -10.80 -7.89 7.80
C ARG A 220 -10.44 -8.19 9.28
N PRO A 221 -10.85 -9.35 9.84
CA PRO A 221 -10.68 -9.64 11.26
C PRO A 221 -9.23 -9.60 11.74
N VAL A 222 -8.29 -9.97 10.86
CA VAL A 222 -6.85 -9.91 11.12
C VAL A 222 -6.40 -8.50 11.51
N PHE A 223 -6.90 -7.46 10.84
CA PHE A 223 -6.56 -6.08 11.18
C PHE A 223 -7.14 -5.72 12.54
N TRP A 224 -8.44 -5.99 12.75
CA TRP A 224 -9.10 -5.72 14.02
C TRP A 224 -8.35 -6.26 15.24
N SER A 225 -7.81 -7.48 15.12
CA SER A 225 -7.13 -8.17 16.21
C SER A 225 -5.78 -7.56 16.60
N ILE A 226 -5.10 -6.89 15.67
CA ILE A 226 -3.73 -6.37 15.88
C ILE A 226 -3.74 -4.86 16.15
N LEU A 227 -4.70 -4.13 15.56
CA LEU A 227 -4.71 -2.67 15.65
C LEU A 227 -4.91 -2.18 17.10
N PRO A 228 -4.16 -1.16 17.57
CA PRO A 228 -4.22 -0.67 18.95
C PRO A 228 -5.44 0.22 19.18
N GLY A 229 -6.14 0.06 20.32
CA GLY A 229 -7.27 0.91 20.70
C GLY A 229 -8.45 0.13 21.28
N GLU A 230 -9.35 0.85 21.94
CA GLU A 230 -10.49 0.26 22.66
C GLU A 230 -11.70 0.00 21.76
N ASP A 231 -11.96 0.91 20.82
CA ASP A 231 -13.07 0.83 19.88
C ASP A 231 -12.63 0.93 18.42
N ALA A 232 -13.58 0.82 17.49
CA ALA A 232 -13.28 0.89 16.06
C ALA A 232 -12.69 2.23 15.64
N THR A 233 -13.20 3.33 16.19
CA THR A 233 -12.75 4.68 15.86
C THR A 233 -11.31 4.87 16.23
N GLN A 234 -10.96 4.57 17.49
CA GLN A 234 -9.60 4.71 17.99
C GLN A 234 -8.64 3.75 17.28
N LYS A 235 -9.06 2.50 17.03
CA LYS A 235 -8.24 1.51 16.31
C LYS A 235 -7.80 2.00 14.94
N TYR A 236 -8.73 2.46 14.11
CA TYR A 236 -8.39 2.88 12.75
C TYR A 236 -7.74 4.27 12.71
N GLN A 237 -8.09 5.17 13.64
CA GLN A 237 -7.40 6.47 13.75
C GLN A 237 -5.94 6.33 14.14
N ASN A 238 -5.65 5.56 15.21
CA ASN A 238 -4.29 5.27 15.62
C ASN A 238 -3.53 4.53 14.51
N ALA A 239 -4.16 3.55 13.86
CA ALA A 239 -3.53 2.84 12.74
C ALA A 239 -3.12 3.77 11.59
N CYS A 240 -3.95 4.76 11.24
CA CYS A 240 -3.62 5.70 10.17
C CYS A 240 -2.47 6.63 10.56
N VAL A 241 -2.43 7.09 11.81
CA VAL A 241 -1.39 8.00 12.33
C VAL A 241 -0.08 7.23 12.56
N ASP A 242 -0.10 6.17 13.34
CA ASP A 242 1.09 5.38 13.72
C ASP A 242 1.65 4.59 12.54
N GLY A 243 0.78 4.15 11.64
CA GLY A 243 1.15 3.45 10.40
C GLY A 243 1.45 4.38 9.23
N CYS A 244 1.38 5.70 9.42
CA CYS A 244 1.65 6.72 8.40
C CYS A 244 0.89 6.49 7.08
N LEU A 245 -0.40 6.12 7.16
CA LEU A 245 -1.20 5.74 5.99
C LEU A 245 -1.21 6.84 4.91
N GLU A 246 -1.23 8.11 5.33
CA GLU A 246 -1.19 9.23 4.40
C GLU A 246 0.08 9.24 3.54
N ALA A 247 1.25 9.09 4.17
CA ALA A 247 2.53 9.08 3.48
C ALA A 247 2.65 7.88 2.53
N VAL A 248 2.12 6.72 2.94
CA VAL A 248 2.06 5.51 2.13
C VAL A 248 1.17 5.70 0.90
N LEU A 249 0.03 6.40 1.05
CA LEU A 249 -0.86 6.71 -0.06
C LEU A 249 -0.28 7.78 -0.99
N ASP A 250 0.36 8.81 -0.47
CA ASP A 250 1.09 9.82 -1.26
C ASP A 250 2.17 9.16 -2.14
N GLU A 251 2.98 8.26 -1.54
CA GLU A 251 3.99 7.47 -2.26
C GLU A 251 3.36 6.61 -3.37
N HIS A 252 2.24 5.96 -3.05
CA HIS A 252 1.53 5.11 -4.01
C HIS A 252 0.94 5.93 -5.17
N PHE A 253 0.25 7.04 -4.89
CA PHE A 253 -0.32 7.89 -5.93
C PHE A 253 0.75 8.54 -6.78
N TRP A 254 1.86 9.00 -6.18
CA TRP A 254 3.03 9.46 -6.93
C TRP A 254 3.57 8.38 -7.88
N LEU A 255 3.68 7.14 -7.42
CA LEU A 255 4.18 6.04 -8.26
C LEU A 255 3.22 5.75 -9.42
N ARG A 256 1.91 5.76 -9.16
CA ARG A 256 0.87 5.37 -10.13
C ARG A 256 0.54 6.47 -11.15
N LYS A 257 0.78 7.74 -10.84
CA LYS A 257 0.50 8.86 -11.78
C LYS A 257 1.32 8.80 -13.08
N SER A 258 2.40 8.01 -13.10
CA SER A 258 3.18 7.74 -14.33
C SER A 258 2.50 6.75 -15.29
N LYS A 259 1.51 5.99 -14.79
CA LYS A 259 0.82 4.91 -15.53
C LYS A 259 -0.67 5.20 -15.75
N VAL A 260 -1.26 6.03 -14.90
CA VAL A 260 -2.69 6.35 -14.90
C VAL A 260 -2.85 7.86 -14.72
N ASN A 261 -3.83 8.45 -15.41
CA ASN A 261 -4.18 9.85 -15.23
C ASN A 261 -4.57 10.14 -13.76
N PRO A 262 -4.35 11.38 -13.27
CA PRO A 262 -4.69 11.77 -11.89
C PRO A 262 -6.13 11.41 -11.47
N ASP A 263 -7.11 11.52 -12.37
CA ASP A 263 -8.52 11.23 -12.10
C ASP A 263 -8.84 9.72 -12.02
N GLY A 264 -7.92 8.87 -12.50
CA GLY A 264 -8.00 7.41 -12.47
C GLY A 264 -7.30 6.78 -11.27
N LEU A 265 -6.50 7.54 -10.49
CA LEU A 265 -5.70 7.02 -9.37
C LEU A 265 -6.53 6.25 -8.34
N ILE A 266 -7.72 6.75 -8.01
CA ILE A 266 -8.58 6.12 -7.01
C ILE A 266 -9.24 4.84 -7.53
N GLU A 267 -9.53 4.77 -8.83
CA GLU A 267 -10.10 3.57 -9.47
C GLU A 267 -9.04 2.48 -9.66
N ASP A 268 -7.80 2.88 -9.99
CA ASP A 268 -6.64 1.98 -10.02
C ASP A 268 -6.42 1.31 -8.66
N LEU A 269 -6.43 2.10 -7.58
CA LEU A 269 -6.34 1.56 -6.22
C LEU A 269 -7.58 0.73 -5.83
N SER A 270 -8.77 1.15 -6.26
CA SER A 270 -10.03 0.42 -6.05
C SER A 270 -9.98 -0.98 -6.68
N ALA A 271 -9.49 -1.10 -7.90
CA ALA A 271 -9.34 -2.35 -8.63
C ALA A 271 -8.32 -3.27 -7.93
N ALA A 272 -7.18 -2.72 -7.50
CA ALA A 272 -6.16 -3.49 -6.79
C ALA A 272 -6.67 -4.07 -5.45
N LEU A 273 -7.45 -3.30 -4.69
CA LEU A 273 -8.06 -3.79 -3.43
C LEU A 273 -9.22 -4.78 -3.66
N ALA A 274 -9.83 -4.78 -4.85
CA ALA A 274 -10.89 -5.70 -5.22
C ALA A 274 -10.37 -7.10 -5.64
N ALA A 275 -9.07 -7.23 -5.90
CA ALA A 275 -8.45 -8.48 -6.34
C ALA A 275 -8.84 -9.65 -5.43
N ASN A 276 -9.44 -10.68 -6.03
CA ASN A 276 -9.94 -11.81 -5.28
C ASN A 276 -8.79 -12.76 -4.91
N VAL A 277 -8.34 -12.65 -3.67
CA VAL A 277 -7.35 -13.56 -3.13
C VAL A 277 -8.05 -14.87 -2.76
N GLY A 278 -7.89 -15.87 -3.64
CA GLY A 278 -8.68 -17.11 -3.61
C GLY A 278 -8.42 -18.03 -2.41
N THR A 279 -9.02 -19.23 -2.45
CA THR A 279 -8.78 -20.30 -1.46
C THR A 279 -8.04 -21.47 -2.08
N PHE A 280 -7.28 -22.20 -1.27
CA PHE A 280 -6.60 -23.42 -1.67
C PHE A 280 -7.06 -24.61 -0.83
N GLY A 281 -7.23 -25.78 -1.46
CA GLY A 281 -7.72 -26.99 -0.81
C GLY A 281 -6.62 -28.03 -0.60
N PHE A 282 -6.30 -28.35 0.64
CA PHE A 282 -5.48 -29.53 0.95
C PHE A 282 -6.33 -30.80 0.90
N LYS A 283 -5.78 -31.88 0.36
CA LYS A 283 -6.38 -33.22 0.44
C LYS A 283 -6.16 -33.77 1.84
N GLY A 284 -7.23 -34.11 2.54
CA GLY A 284 -7.16 -34.79 3.83
C GLY A 284 -6.64 -36.23 3.68
N ALA A 285 -6.16 -36.81 4.78
CA ALA A 285 -5.71 -38.20 4.81
C ALA A 285 -6.84 -39.20 4.46
N LYS A 286 -8.11 -38.82 4.71
CA LYS A 286 -9.30 -39.54 4.23
C LYS A 286 -9.70 -38.99 2.86
N LYS A 287 -9.84 -39.87 1.87
CA LYS A 287 -10.05 -39.55 0.43
C LYS A 287 -11.22 -38.58 0.09
N LYS A 288 -12.10 -38.25 1.03
CA LYS A 288 -13.28 -37.39 0.80
C LYS A 288 -13.21 -35.98 1.40
N ASP A 289 -12.27 -35.69 2.30
CA ASP A 289 -12.23 -34.39 2.97
C ASP A 289 -11.24 -33.42 2.30
N LYS A 290 -11.74 -32.27 1.84
CA LYS A 290 -10.91 -31.15 1.35
C LYS A 290 -10.88 -30.05 2.40
N ILE A 291 -9.69 -29.72 2.90
CA ILE A 291 -9.49 -28.60 3.83
C ILE A 291 -9.21 -27.34 3.03
N ARG A 292 -10.21 -26.46 2.90
CA ARG A 292 -10.09 -25.18 2.19
C ARG A 292 -9.54 -24.09 3.10
N ILE A 293 -8.43 -23.51 2.70
CA ILE A 293 -7.70 -22.45 3.41
C ILE A 293 -7.70 -21.18 2.56
N ARG A 294 -7.89 -20.03 3.20
CA ARG A 294 -7.90 -18.72 2.52
C ARG A 294 -6.48 -18.26 2.29
N CYS A 295 -6.16 -17.85 1.07
CA CYS A 295 -4.94 -17.14 0.76
C CYS A 295 -5.29 -15.65 0.86
N HIS A 296 -4.66 -14.89 1.75
CA HIS A 296 -5.01 -13.46 1.94
C HIS A 296 -3.80 -12.62 2.37
N ALA A 297 -2.92 -13.18 3.20
CA ALA A 297 -1.62 -12.59 3.52
C ALA A 297 -0.55 -12.98 2.49
N ALA A 298 -0.63 -14.22 1.98
CA ALA A 298 0.21 -14.78 0.95
C ALA A 298 -0.62 -15.40 -0.17
N VAL A 299 -0.16 -15.31 -1.42
CA VAL A 299 -0.96 -15.65 -2.62
C VAL A 299 -0.13 -16.42 -3.62
N PRO A 300 -0.67 -17.50 -4.23
CA PRO A 300 0.01 -18.17 -5.32
C PRO A 300 -0.19 -17.38 -6.63
N PHE A 301 0.85 -17.33 -7.44
CA PHE A 301 0.87 -16.71 -8.76
C PHE A 301 1.35 -17.72 -9.80
N GLY A 302 0.51 -17.98 -10.80
CA GLY A 302 0.71 -19.07 -11.76
C GLY A 302 0.28 -20.43 -11.20
N GLY A 303 -0.30 -21.29 -12.05
CA GLY A 303 -0.67 -22.68 -11.72
C GLY A 303 -2.09 -22.92 -11.20
N THR A 304 -2.95 -21.91 -11.09
CA THR A 304 -4.38 -22.07 -10.73
C THR A 304 -5.32 -22.23 -11.92
N GLU A 305 -4.83 -22.06 -13.14
CA GLU A 305 -5.66 -22.04 -14.35
C GLU A 305 -6.29 -23.41 -14.69
N THR A 306 -5.75 -24.51 -14.19
CA THR A 306 -6.21 -25.86 -14.57
C THR A 306 -7.18 -26.52 -13.58
N GLU A 307 -7.28 -26.09 -12.31
CA GLU A 307 -8.11 -26.80 -11.32
C GLU A 307 -9.42 -26.10 -10.93
N THR A 308 -9.54 -24.77 -11.09
CA THR A 308 -10.82 -24.07 -10.82
C THR A 308 -11.70 -23.85 -12.06
N HIS A 309 -11.19 -24.10 -13.27
CA HIS A 309 -11.94 -23.92 -14.53
C HIS A 309 -12.51 -25.21 -15.14
N ARG A 310 -12.69 -26.29 -14.35
CA ARG A 310 -13.27 -27.56 -14.85
C ARG A 310 -14.72 -27.82 -14.44
N GLN A 311 -15.44 -26.83 -13.92
CA GLN A 311 -16.90 -26.92 -13.75
C GLN A 311 -17.52 -25.57 -14.11
N ASP A 312 -18.20 -25.54 -15.26
CA ASP A 312 -19.19 -24.54 -15.70
C ASP A 312 -18.81 -23.28 -16.51
N HIS A 313 -17.85 -23.31 -17.46
CA HIS A 313 -17.93 -22.34 -18.58
C HIS A 313 -17.35 -22.85 -19.91
N ASP A 314 -17.99 -22.39 -20.99
CA ASP A 314 -17.76 -22.66 -22.41
C ASP A 314 -16.32 -22.33 -22.88
N VAL A 315 -15.86 -23.02 -23.91
CA VAL A 315 -14.43 -23.22 -24.27
C VAL A 315 -13.81 -22.03 -25.02
N ASN A 316 -14.46 -20.87 -25.07
CA ASN A 316 -14.11 -19.79 -26.02
C ASN A 316 -13.87 -18.39 -25.42
N GLU A 317 -13.43 -18.24 -24.17
CA GLU A 317 -12.92 -16.95 -23.65
C GLU A 317 -11.71 -17.10 -22.69
N PRO A 318 -10.77 -16.13 -22.66
CA PRO A 318 -9.40 -16.37 -22.19
C PRO A 318 -9.28 -16.27 -20.65
N PRO A 319 -8.27 -16.92 -20.00
CA PRO A 319 -8.00 -16.79 -18.57
C PRO A 319 -6.84 -15.83 -18.15
N PRO A 320 -6.82 -14.51 -18.48
CA PRO A 320 -5.78 -13.56 -18.04
C PRO A 320 -6.16 -12.63 -16.87
N ALA A 321 -7.45 -12.46 -16.54
CA ALA A 321 -7.92 -11.41 -15.61
C ALA A 321 -7.40 -11.57 -14.16
N ARG A 322 -7.34 -12.80 -13.65
CA ARG A 322 -6.96 -13.07 -12.25
C ARG A 322 -5.48 -12.83 -11.96
N SER A 323 -4.60 -13.13 -12.92
CA SER A 323 -3.16 -12.92 -12.76
C SER A 323 -2.84 -11.43 -12.71
N GLU A 324 -3.44 -10.63 -13.57
CA GLU A 324 -3.27 -9.17 -13.54
C GLU A 324 -3.82 -8.55 -12.26
N GLU A 325 -5.00 -8.99 -11.78
CA GLU A 325 -5.55 -8.55 -10.49
C GLU A 325 -4.59 -8.82 -9.32
N ILE A 326 -4.04 -10.03 -9.23
CA ILE A 326 -3.10 -10.40 -8.16
C ILE A 326 -1.80 -9.59 -8.26
N ARG A 327 -1.28 -9.39 -9.48
CA ARG A 327 -0.10 -8.58 -9.73
C ARG A 327 -0.33 -7.13 -9.32
N SER A 328 -1.48 -6.57 -9.69
CA SER A 328 -1.88 -5.22 -9.32
C SER A 328 -1.95 -5.08 -7.80
N ALA A 329 -2.65 -5.99 -7.12
CA ALA A 329 -2.76 -6.01 -5.66
C ALA A 329 -1.40 -6.11 -4.94
N PHE A 330 -0.50 -6.99 -5.41
CA PHE A 330 0.84 -7.15 -4.84
C PHE A 330 1.74 -5.92 -5.05
N ASN A 331 1.49 -5.15 -6.11
CA ASN A 331 2.17 -3.88 -6.40
C ASN A 331 1.49 -2.68 -5.71
N THR A 332 0.72 -2.91 -4.65
CA THR A 332 0.20 -1.87 -3.75
C THR A 332 0.83 -1.99 -2.36
N PRO A 333 0.74 -0.96 -1.50
CA PRO A 333 1.15 -1.08 -0.10
C PRO A 333 0.21 -1.96 0.74
N PHE A 334 -0.83 -2.56 0.13
CA PHE A 334 -1.82 -3.36 0.80
C PHE A 334 -1.56 -4.86 0.58
N TRP A 335 -2.23 -5.70 1.36
CA TRP A 335 -2.16 -7.15 1.18
C TRP A 335 -2.60 -7.56 -0.22
N PRO A 336 -1.88 -8.50 -0.85
CA PRO A 336 -0.92 -9.41 -0.22
C PRO A 336 0.52 -8.89 -0.15
N HIS A 337 1.23 -9.21 0.94
CA HIS A 337 2.66 -8.88 1.09
C HIS A 337 3.60 -10.01 0.70
N VAL A 338 3.07 -11.23 0.49
CA VAL A 338 3.82 -12.37 0.00
C VAL A 338 3.17 -12.91 -1.27
N LEU A 339 3.95 -12.98 -2.35
CA LEU A 339 3.55 -13.62 -3.59
C LEU A 339 4.47 -14.82 -3.82
N ALA A 340 3.91 -16.01 -3.97
CA ALA A 340 4.68 -17.20 -4.29
C ALA A 340 4.40 -17.61 -5.73
N THR A 341 5.42 -17.93 -6.50
CA THR A 341 5.29 -18.25 -7.92
C THR A 341 6.27 -19.34 -8.36
N THR A 342 6.03 -19.89 -9.55
CA THR A 342 6.97 -20.83 -10.19
C THR A 342 7.90 -20.10 -11.16
N SER A 343 8.89 -20.81 -11.71
CA SER A 343 9.68 -20.31 -12.86
C SER A 343 8.83 -19.96 -14.09
N VAL A 344 7.56 -20.42 -14.14
CA VAL A 344 6.56 -20.11 -15.18
C VAL A 344 5.76 -18.83 -14.85
N GLY A 345 6.18 -18.02 -13.87
CA GLY A 345 5.73 -16.63 -13.74
C GLY A 345 6.30 -15.80 -14.88
N GLN A 346 5.64 -15.87 -16.04
CA GLN A 346 6.09 -15.55 -17.39
C GLN A 346 6.82 -14.19 -17.54
N GLU A 347 7.74 -14.16 -18.51
CA GLU A 347 8.49 -13.00 -18.98
C GLU A 347 7.64 -11.71 -19.06
N GLY A 348 8.23 -10.56 -18.76
CA GLY A 348 7.56 -9.24 -18.91
C GLY A 348 6.73 -8.73 -17.73
N LEU A 349 6.54 -9.48 -16.65
CA LEU A 349 5.86 -9.01 -15.43
C LEU A 349 6.80 -8.40 -14.39
N ASP A 350 6.33 -7.33 -13.75
CA ASP A 350 7.05 -6.55 -12.75
C ASP A 350 6.38 -6.58 -11.36
N PHE A 351 7.21 -6.74 -10.32
CA PHE A 351 6.78 -6.89 -8.93
C PHE A 351 7.54 -5.94 -7.96
N HIS A 352 8.20 -4.92 -8.50
CA HIS A 352 9.12 -4.03 -7.78
C HIS A 352 8.43 -2.93 -6.95
N SER A 353 7.15 -2.64 -7.23
CA SER A 353 6.52 -1.41 -6.73
C SER A 353 6.47 -1.36 -5.21
N TRP A 354 6.15 -2.48 -4.55
CA TRP A 354 6.10 -2.59 -3.08
C TRP A 354 6.82 -3.85 -2.56
N CYS A 355 7.87 -4.28 -3.27
CA CYS A 355 8.67 -5.44 -2.90
C CYS A 355 10.16 -5.09 -2.85
N ASP A 356 10.82 -5.46 -1.76
CA ASP A 356 12.27 -5.32 -1.55
C ASP A 356 12.96 -6.67 -1.24
N ARG A 357 12.20 -7.78 -1.28
CA ARG A 357 12.65 -9.11 -0.85
C ARG A 357 12.34 -10.18 -1.88
N LEU A 358 13.36 -10.97 -2.20
CA LEU A 358 13.29 -12.14 -3.05
C LEU A 358 13.60 -13.41 -2.23
N GLY A 359 12.70 -14.39 -2.30
CA GLY A 359 12.86 -15.69 -1.67
C GLY A 359 13.11 -16.80 -2.68
N HIS A 360 14.19 -17.54 -2.50
CA HIS A 360 14.48 -18.77 -3.24
C HIS A 360 14.05 -19.95 -2.37
N TRP A 361 12.84 -20.47 -2.60
CA TRP A 361 12.39 -21.69 -1.93
C TRP A 361 13.27 -22.87 -2.33
N ASP A 362 13.69 -22.87 -3.59
CA ASP A 362 14.71 -23.73 -4.15
C ASP A 362 15.56 -22.92 -5.14
N LEU A 363 16.77 -23.38 -5.37
CA LEU A 363 17.69 -22.75 -6.32
C LEU A 363 17.25 -22.98 -7.76
N CYS A 364 17.43 -21.95 -8.58
CA CYS A 364 17.30 -22.08 -10.03
C CYS A 364 18.41 -22.97 -10.61
N SER A 365 18.17 -23.43 -11.84
CA SER A 365 19.07 -24.27 -12.61
C SER A 365 20.25 -23.50 -13.20
N SER A 366 20.05 -22.23 -13.58
CA SER A 366 21.04 -21.43 -14.29
C SER A 366 21.28 -20.06 -13.63
N PRO A 367 22.45 -19.43 -13.89
CA PRO A 367 22.70 -18.04 -13.51
C PRO A 367 21.75 -17.04 -14.21
N VAL A 368 21.30 -17.34 -15.42
CA VAL A 368 20.34 -16.52 -16.17
C VAL A 368 18.98 -16.49 -15.46
N ASP A 369 18.50 -17.65 -15.02
CA ASP A 369 17.26 -17.74 -14.23
C ASP A 369 17.37 -16.93 -12.94
N LEU A 370 18.55 -16.92 -12.31
CA LEU A 370 18.80 -16.13 -11.10
C LEU A 370 18.66 -14.63 -11.39
N GLU A 371 19.30 -14.17 -12.47
CA GLU A 371 19.24 -12.78 -12.92
C GLU A 371 17.82 -12.34 -13.29
N GLN A 372 17.09 -13.16 -14.04
CA GLN A 372 15.69 -12.87 -14.40
C GLN A 372 14.77 -12.79 -13.16
N ARG A 373 14.96 -13.66 -12.17
CA ARG A 373 14.19 -13.62 -10.90
C ARG A 373 14.45 -12.33 -10.13
N GLU A 374 15.71 -11.90 -10.06
CA GLU A 374 16.09 -10.64 -9.42
C GLU A 374 15.57 -9.41 -10.17
N GLY A 375 15.64 -9.44 -11.50
CA GLY A 375 15.09 -8.39 -12.37
C GLY A 375 13.59 -8.16 -12.22
N ARG A 376 12.84 -9.08 -11.62
CA ARG A 376 11.41 -8.87 -11.28
C ARG A 376 11.19 -7.85 -10.17
N VAL A 377 12.19 -7.65 -9.32
CA VAL A 377 12.15 -6.76 -8.16
C VAL A 377 13.10 -5.57 -8.35
N GLN A 378 14.27 -5.79 -8.95
CA GLN A 378 15.22 -4.73 -9.28
C GLN A 378 14.84 -4.07 -10.60
N ARG A 379 13.98 -3.05 -10.53
CA ARG A 379 13.50 -2.25 -11.65
C ARG A 379 13.54 -0.76 -11.32
N PHE A 380 13.44 0.06 -12.36
CA PHE A 380 13.31 1.51 -12.26
C PHE A 380 12.26 1.92 -11.21
N GLY A 381 12.65 2.77 -10.26
CA GLY A 381 11.74 3.27 -9.22
C GLY A 381 11.22 2.17 -8.27
N GLY A 382 11.90 1.03 -8.19
CA GLY A 382 11.57 -0.04 -7.25
C GLY A 382 11.65 0.41 -5.78
N LEU A 383 10.94 -0.30 -4.90
CA LEU A 383 10.94 0.01 -3.46
C LEU A 383 12.36 0.03 -2.87
N THR A 384 13.27 -0.83 -3.38
CA THR A 384 14.67 -0.88 -2.96
C THR A 384 15.38 0.45 -3.15
N VAL A 385 15.09 1.19 -4.23
CA VAL A 385 15.67 2.51 -4.53
C VAL A 385 14.95 3.63 -3.80
N ARG A 386 13.62 3.59 -3.78
CA ARG A 386 12.82 4.67 -3.19
C ARG A 386 13.05 4.81 -1.68
N GLN A 387 13.30 3.72 -0.95
CA GLN A 387 13.61 3.76 0.48
C GLN A 387 14.87 4.57 0.83
N PRO A 388 16.07 4.27 0.30
CA PRO A 388 17.26 5.06 0.55
C PRO A 388 17.15 6.46 -0.05
N LEU A 389 16.44 6.65 -1.17
CA LEU A 389 16.19 7.99 -1.72
C LEU A 389 15.39 8.88 -0.76
N ALA A 390 14.31 8.33 -0.18
CA ALA A 390 13.52 9.02 0.84
C ALA A 390 14.34 9.32 2.10
N ARG A 391 15.29 8.44 2.48
CA ARG A 391 16.21 8.74 3.59
C ARG A 391 17.18 9.89 3.27
N LYS A 392 17.66 9.97 2.02
CA LYS A 392 18.62 10.99 1.59
C LYS A 392 17.97 12.36 1.37
N LEU A 393 16.79 12.40 0.76
CA LEU A 393 16.14 13.64 0.30
C LEU A 393 14.86 14.00 1.07
N GLY A 394 14.32 13.09 1.88
CA GLY A 394 13.00 13.25 2.51
C GLY A 394 12.92 14.43 3.48
N GLU A 395 13.96 14.69 4.29
CA GLU A 395 13.95 15.81 5.23
C GLU A 395 13.85 17.17 4.50
N GLN A 396 14.61 17.32 3.42
CA GLN A 396 14.56 18.50 2.56
C GLN A 396 13.22 18.59 1.81
N ALA A 397 12.69 17.47 1.31
CA ALA A 397 11.41 17.44 0.61
C ALA A 397 10.24 17.83 1.50
N LEU A 398 10.21 17.36 2.76
CA LEU A 398 9.21 17.74 3.75
C LEU A 398 9.31 19.24 4.11
N ALA A 399 10.53 19.77 4.23
CA ALA A 399 10.73 21.20 4.49
C ALA A 399 10.22 22.08 3.35
N GLN A 400 10.38 21.64 2.10
CA GLN A 400 9.87 22.34 0.92
C GLN A 400 8.35 22.18 0.75
N ALA A 401 7.80 20.99 1.02
CA ALA A 401 6.36 20.73 0.95
C ALA A 401 5.56 21.49 2.02
N ARG A 402 6.23 21.98 3.07
CA ARG A 402 5.60 22.64 4.20
C ARG A 402 4.72 23.83 3.76
N GLY A 403 3.43 23.75 4.05
CA GLY A 403 2.46 24.79 3.70
C GLY A 403 2.18 24.90 2.20
N GLN A 404 2.68 23.93 1.41
CA GLN A 404 2.38 23.78 0.00
C GLN A 404 1.45 22.58 -0.17
N ALA A 405 0.44 22.69 -1.04
CA ALA A 405 -0.44 21.59 -1.37
C ALA A 405 0.21 20.58 -2.37
N SER A 406 1.52 20.33 -2.21
CA SER A 406 2.33 19.49 -3.10
C SER A 406 2.72 18.18 -2.43
N SER A 407 2.79 17.09 -3.20
CA SER A 407 3.28 15.82 -2.68
C SER A 407 4.79 15.89 -2.36
N PRO A 408 5.24 15.45 -1.17
CA PRO A 408 6.67 15.33 -0.89
C PRO A 408 7.42 14.46 -1.91
N TRP A 409 6.75 13.48 -2.50
CA TRP A 409 7.37 12.61 -3.51
C TRP A 409 7.61 13.29 -4.85
N ASP A 410 6.80 14.30 -5.22
CA ASP A 410 7.09 15.14 -6.40
C ASP A 410 8.39 15.92 -6.21
N ILE A 411 8.59 16.44 -4.99
CA ILE A 411 9.81 17.17 -4.63
C ILE A 411 11.01 16.21 -4.58
N ILE A 412 10.87 15.03 -3.96
CA ILE A 412 11.93 14.00 -3.95
C ILE A 412 12.33 13.65 -5.38
N ALA A 413 11.37 13.41 -6.27
CA ALA A 413 11.67 13.03 -7.66
C ALA A 413 12.45 14.12 -8.40
N ARG A 414 11.96 15.37 -8.33
CA ARG A 414 12.60 16.53 -8.95
C ARG A 414 14.02 16.77 -8.39
N ASP A 415 14.17 16.68 -7.08
CA ASP A 415 15.46 16.94 -6.42
C ASP A 415 16.44 15.78 -6.65
N ALA A 416 15.94 14.54 -6.80
CA ALA A 416 16.71 13.38 -7.20
C ALA A 416 17.27 13.53 -8.63
N ASP A 417 16.44 13.91 -9.60
CA ASP A 417 16.89 14.11 -10.99
C ASP A 417 17.99 15.18 -11.07
N LYS A 418 17.92 16.22 -10.23
CA LYS A 418 18.97 17.25 -10.13
C LYS A 418 20.23 16.72 -9.45
N ALA A 419 20.10 16.03 -8.32
CA ALA A 419 21.23 15.58 -7.51
C ALA A 419 22.09 14.51 -8.19
N PHE A 420 21.53 13.81 -9.18
CA PHE A 420 22.20 12.73 -9.90
C PHE A 420 22.32 13.02 -11.42
N ALA A 421 22.12 14.27 -11.85
CA ALA A 421 22.19 14.66 -13.25
C ALA A 421 23.56 14.39 -13.90
N ASP A 422 24.65 14.45 -13.12
CA ASP A 422 26.02 14.26 -13.60
C ASP A 422 26.45 12.77 -13.65
N ASP A 423 25.57 11.83 -13.29
CA ASP A 423 25.89 10.41 -13.35
C ASP A 423 25.98 9.91 -14.80
N LYS A 424 27.22 9.77 -15.29
CA LYS A 424 27.52 9.33 -16.66
C LYS A 424 26.91 7.98 -17.04
N THR A 425 26.51 7.15 -16.08
CA THR A 425 25.88 5.84 -16.36
C THR A 425 24.40 5.94 -16.70
N GLY A 426 23.72 7.02 -16.29
CA GLY A 426 22.27 7.16 -16.41
C GLY A 426 21.44 6.19 -15.55
N LEU A 427 22.08 5.40 -14.68
CA LEU A 427 21.43 4.43 -13.82
C LEU A 427 21.01 5.05 -12.48
N SER A 428 21.74 6.06 -12.01
CA SER A 428 21.47 6.69 -10.71
C SER A 428 20.39 7.77 -10.78
N PRO A 429 19.51 7.91 -9.77
CA PRO A 429 19.32 7.00 -8.64
C PRO A 429 18.33 5.87 -8.94
N TRP A 430 17.56 5.96 -10.04
CA TRP A 430 16.31 5.23 -10.21
C TRP A 430 16.45 3.74 -10.50
N TRP A 431 17.58 3.32 -11.07
CA TRP A 431 17.95 1.90 -11.20
C TRP A 431 18.91 1.46 -10.10
N ALA A 432 19.78 2.37 -9.67
CA ALA A 432 20.92 2.09 -8.83
C ALA A 432 21.23 3.25 -7.88
N MET A 433 21.40 2.96 -6.60
CA MET A 433 21.97 3.91 -5.65
C MET A 433 22.50 3.18 -4.42
N GLU A 434 23.47 3.77 -3.73
CA GLU A 434 23.98 3.24 -2.48
C GLU A 434 22.82 2.95 -1.48
N GLY A 435 22.82 1.75 -0.90
CA GLY A 435 21.80 1.28 0.04
C GLY A 435 20.52 0.70 -0.57
N ALA A 436 20.36 0.69 -1.90
CA ALA A 436 19.22 0.09 -2.62
C ALA A 436 19.34 -1.44 -2.90
N GLU A 437 19.85 -2.21 -1.95
CA GLU A 437 20.11 -3.64 -2.14
C GLU A 437 18.83 -4.50 -2.08
N LEU A 438 18.75 -5.49 -2.99
CA LEU A 438 17.73 -6.52 -2.93
C LEU A 438 18.02 -7.50 -1.78
N LYS A 439 17.07 -7.66 -0.85
CA LYS A 439 17.17 -8.61 0.25
C LYS A 439 16.84 -10.02 -0.24
N ARG A 440 17.85 -10.90 -0.26
CA ARG A 440 17.72 -12.28 -0.74
C ARG A 440 17.56 -13.23 0.45
N HIS A 441 16.57 -14.10 0.36
CA HIS A 441 16.34 -15.17 1.34
C HIS A 441 16.47 -16.52 0.64
N LEU A 442 17.36 -17.37 1.13
CA LEU A 442 17.51 -18.75 0.69
C LEU A 442 16.91 -19.68 1.74
N PHE A 443 15.93 -20.49 1.37
CA PHE A 443 15.35 -21.50 2.26
C PHE A 443 16.14 -22.80 2.13
N ALA A 444 17.37 -22.80 2.67
CA ALA A 444 18.25 -23.98 2.65
C ALA A 444 17.85 -24.99 3.73
N LEU A 445 17.90 -26.28 3.39
CA LEU A 445 17.76 -27.35 4.37
C LEU A 445 19.06 -27.49 5.19
N PRO A 446 18.98 -27.84 6.48
CA PRO A 446 20.17 -28.15 7.27
C PRO A 446 21.03 -29.20 6.57
N GLN A 447 22.35 -28.97 6.51
CA GLN A 447 23.34 -29.87 5.89
C GLN A 447 23.18 -30.08 4.37
N SER A 448 22.37 -29.29 3.68
CA SER A 448 22.31 -29.32 2.22
C SER A 448 23.50 -28.60 1.57
N ARG A 449 23.71 -28.85 0.27
CA ARG A 449 24.69 -28.13 -0.55
C ARG A 449 24.14 -26.82 -1.13
N ASP A 450 22.98 -26.35 -0.65
CA ASP A 450 22.30 -25.20 -1.28
C ASP A 450 23.10 -23.91 -1.10
N ILE A 451 23.75 -23.72 0.04
CA ILE A 451 24.57 -22.52 0.29
C ILE A 451 25.76 -22.48 -0.69
N ASP A 452 26.49 -23.59 -0.83
CA ASP A 452 27.62 -23.70 -1.75
C ASP A 452 27.19 -23.55 -3.21
N ARG A 453 26.06 -24.16 -3.59
CA ARG A 453 25.49 -24.03 -4.94
C ARG A 453 25.07 -22.60 -5.23
N PHE A 454 24.48 -21.90 -4.27
CA PHE A 454 24.10 -20.50 -4.43
C PHE A 454 25.33 -19.61 -4.61
N ALA A 455 26.41 -19.86 -3.85
CA ALA A 455 27.68 -19.15 -4.04
C ALA A 455 28.22 -19.36 -5.47
N LYS A 456 28.22 -20.60 -5.97
CA LYS A 456 28.62 -20.92 -7.35
C LYS A 456 27.75 -20.21 -8.39
N LEU A 457 26.42 -20.24 -8.24
CA LEU A 457 25.50 -19.56 -9.14
C LEU A 457 25.73 -18.04 -9.19
N ARG A 458 26.06 -17.41 -8.06
CA ARG A 458 26.41 -15.98 -8.02
C ARG A 458 27.69 -15.67 -8.78
N THR A 459 28.73 -16.51 -8.64
CA THR A 459 29.99 -16.36 -9.39
C THR A 459 29.75 -16.57 -10.89
N GLN A 460 29.02 -17.62 -11.25
CA GLN A 460 28.67 -17.91 -12.65
C GLN A 460 27.85 -16.78 -13.29
N ARG A 461 26.95 -16.13 -12.54
CA ARG A 461 26.21 -14.95 -13.03
C ARG A 461 27.13 -13.80 -13.40
N LEU A 462 28.17 -13.56 -12.60
CA LEU A 462 29.15 -12.52 -12.91
C LEU A 462 29.93 -12.85 -14.19
N LEU A 463 30.31 -14.11 -14.39
CA LEU A 463 30.93 -14.58 -15.64
C LEU A 463 29.96 -14.51 -16.82
N TYR A 464 28.68 -14.81 -16.60
CA TYR A 464 27.65 -14.67 -17.63
C TYR A 464 27.52 -13.22 -18.11
N ARG A 465 27.64 -12.24 -17.20
CA ARG A 465 27.63 -10.82 -17.57
C ARG A 465 28.82 -10.39 -18.43
N LEU A 466 30.00 -11.00 -18.26
CA LEU A 466 31.14 -10.82 -19.17
C LEU A 466 30.81 -11.29 -20.58
N ALA A 467 30.16 -12.43 -20.67
CA ALA A 467 29.84 -13.07 -21.94
C ALA A 467 28.63 -12.43 -22.66
N LEU A 468 27.90 -11.53 -22.00
CA LEU A 468 26.73 -10.87 -22.61
C LEU A 468 27.11 -10.15 -23.90
N GLY A 469 26.42 -10.52 -24.99
CA GLY A 469 26.64 -9.96 -26.32
C GLY A 469 27.69 -10.69 -27.16
N GLN A 470 28.38 -11.70 -26.62
CA GLN A 470 29.28 -12.58 -27.37
C GLN A 470 28.49 -13.71 -28.08
N PRO A 471 28.97 -14.23 -29.22
CA PRO A 471 28.50 -15.51 -29.76
C PRO A 471 28.88 -16.65 -28.81
N ASP A 472 28.02 -17.69 -28.72
CA ASP A 472 28.25 -18.90 -27.90
C ASP A 472 28.62 -18.62 -26.43
N GLN A 473 27.77 -17.82 -25.77
CA GLN A 473 27.97 -17.34 -24.39
C GLN A 473 28.17 -18.45 -23.36
N GLU A 474 27.49 -19.59 -23.54
CA GLU A 474 27.59 -20.74 -22.62
C GLU A 474 29.00 -21.35 -22.66
N ASP A 475 29.58 -21.52 -23.84
CA ASP A 475 30.92 -22.07 -24.02
C ASP A 475 31.99 -21.14 -23.42
N LEU A 476 31.83 -19.81 -23.58
CA LEU A 476 32.73 -18.83 -22.97
C LEU A 476 32.66 -18.86 -21.44
N VAL A 477 31.47 -18.96 -20.86
CA VAL A 477 31.30 -19.07 -19.40
C VAL A 477 31.88 -20.38 -18.88
N ASP A 478 31.68 -21.48 -19.61
CA ASP A 478 32.24 -22.78 -19.27
C ASP A 478 33.77 -22.76 -19.33
N LEU A 479 34.37 -22.14 -20.34
CA LEU A 479 35.83 -21.97 -20.44
C LEU A 479 36.38 -21.14 -19.28
N LEU A 480 35.70 -20.05 -18.90
CA LEU A 480 36.13 -19.17 -17.81
C LEU A 480 35.92 -19.77 -16.40
N THR A 481 34.98 -20.69 -16.23
CA THR A 481 34.70 -21.35 -14.93
C THR A 481 35.70 -22.46 -14.57
N HIS A 482 36.56 -22.90 -15.50
CA HIS A 482 37.60 -23.91 -15.26
C HIS A 482 38.87 -23.37 -14.58
N HIS A 483 38.95 -22.07 -14.28
CA HIS A 483 40.15 -21.42 -13.76
C HIS A 483 40.08 -21.02 -12.27
N ASP A 484 41.26 -20.86 -11.66
CA ASP A 484 41.51 -20.58 -10.23
C ASP A 484 40.83 -19.29 -9.70
N VAL A 485 40.72 -19.17 -8.38
CA VAL A 485 40.21 -18.01 -7.62
C VAL A 485 40.93 -16.72 -8.02
N GLU A 486 42.22 -16.77 -8.33
CA GLU A 486 42.98 -15.60 -8.83
C GLU A 486 42.47 -15.11 -10.18
N THR A 487 42.24 -16.02 -11.14
CA THR A 487 41.67 -15.69 -12.45
C THR A 487 40.26 -15.12 -12.31
N THR A 488 39.46 -15.66 -11.37
CA THR A 488 38.11 -15.13 -11.09
C THR A 488 38.15 -13.68 -10.58
N ARG A 489 39.16 -13.30 -9.78
CA ARG A 489 39.34 -11.90 -9.34
C ARG A 489 39.77 -10.98 -10.49
N SER A 490 40.66 -11.43 -11.36
CA SER A 490 41.06 -10.65 -12.54
C SER A 490 39.90 -10.46 -13.52
N LEU A 491 39.07 -11.48 -13.71
CA LEU A 491 37.88 -11.43 -14.56
C LEU A 491 36.81 -10.49 -14.01
N GLN A 492 36.66 -10.38 -12.68
CA GLN A 492 35.72 -9.42 -12.07
C GLN A 492 35.92 -7.98 -12.56
N ALA A 493 37.17 -7.54 -12.74
CA ALA A 493 37.49 -6.20 -13.23
C ALA A 493 37.08 -5.96 -14.69
N LEU A 494 36.93 -7.03 -15.48
CA LEU A 494 36.57 -6.96 -16.90
C LEU A 494 35.05 -7.09 -17.13
N THR A 495 34.29 -7.42 -16.08
CA THR A 495 32.85 -7.70 -16.21
C THR A 495 32.07 -6.46 -16.62
N LEU A 496 31.15 -6.64 -17.58
CA LEU A 496 30.09 -5.66 -17.80
C LEU A 496 29.20 -5.68 -16.55
N ASP A 497 29.45 -4.75 -15.63
CA ASP A 497 28.61 -4.63 -14.47
C ASP A 497 27.28 -3.94 -14.83
N LEU A 498 26.33 -4.76 -15.24
CA LEU A 498 24.93 -4.35 -15.41
C LEU A 498 24.17 -4.35 -14.08
N SER A 499 24.82 -4.69 -12.96
CA SER A 499 24.20 -4.51 -11.66
C SER A 499 24.32 -3.09 -11.15
N ALA A 500 23.27 -2.69 -10.46
CA ALA A 500 23.17 -1.42 -9.79
C ALA A 500 24.21 -1.18 -8.66
N PHE A 501 25.16 -2.08 -8.39
CA PHE A 501 25.85 -2.16 -7.08
C PHE A 501 27.36 -2.42 -7.03
N SER A 502 28.16 -2.28 -8.10
CA SER A 502 29.62 -2.49 -7.94
C SER A 502 30.44 -1.28 -7.49
N ARG A 503 29.86 -0.11 -7.14
CA ARG A 503 30.68 0.99 -6.59
C ARG A 503 31.03 0.75 -5.12
N GLN A 504 32.04 -0.07 -4.86
CA GLN A 504 32.99 0.27 -3.80
C GLN A 504 33.88 1.39 -4.35
N LYS A 505 33.79 2.58 -3.76
CA LYS A 505 34.81 3.60 -4.00
C LYS A 505 36.16 3.00 -3.60
N HIS A 506 37.08 2.86 -4.54
CA HIS A 506 38.49 2.75 -4.21
C HIS A 506 38.86 4.01 -3.39
N PRO A 507 39.46 3.87 -2.21
CA PRO A 507 40.02 5.01 -1.48
C PRO A 507 41.35 5.34 -2.14
N ASP A 508 41.30 6.05 -3.28
CA ASP A 508 42.40 6.80 -3.89
C ASP A 508 41.83 7.55 -5.09
N GLU A 509 41.06 8.61 -4.80
CA GLU A 509 40.84 9.81 -5.63
C GLU A 509 40.07 10.88 -4.83
#